data_AF-A0A952VTN2-F1
#
_entry.id   AF-A0A952VTN2-F1
#
_cell.length_a   1.000
_cell.length_b   1.000
_cell.length_c   1.000
_cell.angle_alpha   90.00
_cell.angle_beta   90.00
_cell.angle_gamma   90.00
#
_symmetry.space_group_name_H-M   'P 1'
#
loop_
_entity.id
_entity.type
_entity.pdbx_description
1 polymer ?
#
loop_
_entity_poly.entity_id
_entity_poly.type
_entity_poly.pdbx_seq_one_letter_code
_entity_poly.pdbx_strand_id
1 'polypeptide(L)'
;MKSQIQIRVLGCIQRSGFYKIPRTTSLGLAIKKAGGFAKDPYPPSGNISIRSKRIRDGEYYQRQRINYKNNLNALGILLRDGDLITIQYDVRGPLVPIPTGIYIIKKILKN
;
A
#
# COMPACT_ATOMS: atom_id res chain seq x y z
N MET A 1 15.73 8.31 22.39
CA MET A 1 14.64 7.92 21.44
C MET A 1 15.23 7.15 20.28
N LYS A 2 14.53 6.15 19.70
CA LYS A 2 15.03 5.43 18.52
C LYS A 2 15.16 6.37 17.31
N SER A 3 16.31 6.35 16.63
CA SER A 3 16.57 7.13 15.40
C SER A 3 15.88 6.53 14.18
N GLN A 4 15.62 5.22 14.21
CA GLN A 4 14.93 4.47 13.19
C GLN A 4 13.62 3.86 13.71
N ILE A 5 12.69 3.67 12.79
CA ILE A 5 11.42 3.00 12.98
C ILE A 5 11.28 1.87 11.96
N GLN A 6 10.47 0.87 12.29
CA GLN A 6 10.10 -0.20 11.39
C GLN A 6 8.65 -0.03 10.96
N ILE A 7 8.42 -0.03 9.65
CA ILE A 7 7.09 0.04 9.04
C ILE A 7 6.84 -1.18 8.16
N ARG A 8 5.58 -1.38 7.75
CA ARG A 8 5.20 -2.35 6.72
C ARG A 8 4.46 -1.64 5.59
N VAL A 9 4.87 -1.88 4.34
CA VAL A 9 4.24 -1.31 3.13
C VAL A 9 3.70 -2.44 2.27
N LEU A 10 2.42 -2.41 1.92
CA LEU A 10 1.71 -3.44 1.15
C LEU A 10 0.81 -2.85 0.06
N GLY A 11 0.38 -3.69 -0.87
CA GLY A 11 -0.62 -3.38 -1.89
C GLY A 11 0.02 -2.94 -3.20
N CYS A 12 -0.49 -1.88 -3.82
CA CYS A 12 -0.03 -1.35 -5.12
C CYS A 12 1.32 -0.65 -5.02
N ILE A 13 2.36 -1.41 -4.69
CA ILE A 13 3.75 -0.97 -4.50
C ILE A 13 4.69 -1.99 -5.15
N GLN A 14 5.81 -1.55 -5.71
CA GLN A 14 6.74 -2.44 -6.41
C GLN A 14 7.35 -3.51 -5.50
N ARG A 15 7.76 -3.13 -4.29
CA ARG A 15 8.36 -4.04 -3.32
C ARG A 15 7.57 -3.99 -2.02
N SER A 16 6.61 -4.88 -1.86
CA SER A 16 5.89 -5.01 -0.58
C SER A 16 6.81 -5.62 0.48
N GLY A 17 6.71 -5.16 1.73
CA GLY A 17 7.53 -5.71 2.81
C GLY A 17 7.70 -4.80 4.02
N PHE A 18 8.62 -5.20 4.89
CA PHE A 18 9.04 -4.43 6.05
C PHE A 18 10.22 -3.52 5.70
N TYR A 19 10.22 -2.31 6.25
CA TYR A 19 11.28 -1.33 6.03
C TYR A 19 11.73 -0.71 7.33
N LYS A 20 13.05 -0.71 7.56
CA LYS A 20 13.70 0.15 8.55
C LYS A 20 14.00 1.50 7.91
N ILE A 21 13.49 2.57 8.50
CA ILE A 21 13.59 3.95 7.98
C ILE A 21 13.88 4.94 9.11
N PRO A 22 14.50 6.09 8.82
CA PRO A 22 14.61 7.18 9.79
C PRO A 22 13.24 7.61 10.33
N ARG A 23 13.17 7.97 11.61
CA ARG A 23 11.92 8.43 12.25
C ARG A 23 11.32 9.71 11.62
N THR A 24 12.13 10.46 10.88
CA THR A 24 11.72 11.66 10.13
C THR A 24 11.21 11.36 8.72
N THR A 25 11.10 10.08 8.34
CA THR A 25 10.67 9.68 7.00
C THR A 25 9.18 9.92 6.80
N SER A 26 8.84 10.61 5.70
CA SER A 26 7.47 10.81 5.28
C SER A 26 6.90 9.60 4.52
N LEU A 27 5.58 9.54 4.40
CA LEU A 27 4.87 8.54 3.60
C LEU A 27 5.41 8.46 2.16
N GLY A 28 5.59 9.61 1.49
CA GLY A 28 6.10 9.66 0.12
C GLY A 28 7.51 9.08 -0.01
N LEU A 29 8.40 9.36 0.94
CA LEU A 29 9.75 8.80 0.97
C LEU A 29 9.75 7.29 1.24
N ALA A 30 8.85 6.80 2.10
CA ALA A 30 8.67 5.37 2.33
C ALA A 30 8.18 4.65 1.07
N ILE A 31 7.21 5.23 0.35
CA ILE A 31 6.74 4.73 -0.96
C ILE A 31 7.90 4.69 -1.96
N LYS A 32 8.70 5.76 -2.06
CA LYS A 32 9.88 5.80 -2.93
C LYS A 32 10.91 4.73 -2.56
N LYS A 33 11.17 4.52 -1.27
CA LYS A 33 12.08 3.45 -0.79
C LYS A 33 11.57 2.07 -1.19
N ALA A 34 10.26 1.85 -1.15
CA ALA A 34 9.62 0.62 -1.62
C ALA A 34 9.60 0.47 -3.16
N GLY A 35 10.26 1.36 -3.89
CA GLY A 35 10.36 1.34 -5.36
C GLY A 35 9.33 2.22 -6.06
N GLY A 36 8.39 2.82 -5.32
CA GLY A 36 7.24 3.53 -5.89
C GLY A 36 6.07 2.60 -6.15
N PHE A 37 5.00 3.15 -6.72
CA PHE A 37 3.79 2.38 -7.02
C PHE A 37 4.06 1.27 -8.04
N ALA A 38 3.37 0.15 -7.89
CA ALA A 38 3.34 -0.90 -8.91
C ALA A 38 2.79 -0.33 -10.23
N LYS A 39 3.33 -0.79 -11.34
CA LYS A 39 2.95 -0.33 -12.68
C LYS A 39 1.93 -1.25 -13.36
N ASP A 40 1.93 -2.54 -13.00
CA ASP A 40 1.10 -3.59 -13.60
C ASP A 40 0.49 -4.52 -12.54
N PRO A 41 -0.66 -5.18 -12.81
CA PRO A 41 -1.56 -4.97 -13.95
C PRO A 41 -2.53 -3.79 -13.75
N TYR A 42 -2.60 -3.21 -12.55
CA TYR A 42 -3.51 -2.11 -12.22
C TYR A 42 -2.75 -0.94 -11.58
N PRO A 43 -3.07 0.31 -11.94
CA PRO A 43 -2.46 1.47 -11.33
C PRO A 43 -2.96 1.67 -9.88
N PRO A 44 -2.33 2.53 -9.07
CA PRO A 44 -2.86 2.87 -7.76
C PRO A 44 -4.15 3.71 -7.87
N SER A 45 -5.15 3.38 -7.05
CA SER A 45 -6.45 4.07 -7.00
C SER A 45 -6.36 5.53 -6.58
N GLY A 46 -5.30 5.91 -5.88
CA GLY A 46 -5.21 7.19 -5.16
C GLY A 46 -5.42 7.03 -3.65
N ASN A 47 -6.02 5.92 -3.22
CA ASN A 47 -6.33 5.68 -1.82
C ASN A 47 -5.18 4.96 -1.11
N ILE A 48 -4.72 5.55 0.00
CA ILE A 48 -3.75 4.98 0.91
C ILE A 48 -4.39 4.92 2.30
N SER A 49 -4.24 3.78 2.98
CA SER A 49 -4.59 3.66 4.40
C SER A 49 -3.35 3.43 5.24
N ILE A 50 -3.18 4.25 6.28
CA ILE A 50 -2.17 4.08 7.33
C ILE A 50 -2.87 3.57 8.57
N ARG A 51 -2.41 2.45 9.12
CA ARG A 51 -2.86 1.88 10.38
C ARG A 51 -1.73 2.01 11.39
N SER A 52 -1.88 2.91 12.35
CA SER A 52 -0.92 3.18 13.42
C SER A 52 -1.37 2.55 14.72
N LYS A 53 -0.50 1.77 15.37
CA LYS A 53 -0.76 1.27 16.73
C LYS A 53 -0.72 2.47 17.69
N ARG A 54 -1.81 2.76 18.42
CA ARG A 54 -1.78 3.80 19.45
C ARG A 54 -1.26 3.19 20.76
N ILE A 55 -0.28 3.86 21.36
CA ILE A 55 0.47 3.38 22.52
C ILE A 55 -0.39 3.32 23.79
N ARG A 56 -1.53 4.04 23.83
CA ARG A 56 -2.31 4.20 25.06
C ARG A 56 -2.80 2.86 25.63
N ASP A 57 -3.31 1.95 24.79
CA ASP A 57 -3.86 0.67 25.27
C ASP A 57 -3.47 -0.55 24.41
N GLY A 58 -2.75 -0.38 23.30
CA GLY A 58 -2.30 -1.50 22.45
C GLY A 58 -3.38 -2.27 21.68
N GLU A 59 -4.64 -2.19 22.11
CA GLU A 59 -5.83 -2.86 21.57
C GLU A 59 -6.38 -2.18 20.30
N TYR A 60 -6.18 -0.87 20.17
CA TYR A 60 -6.79 -0.09 19.10
C TYR A 60 -5.77 0.50 18.13
N TYR A 61 -6.16 0.51 16.86
CA TYR A 61 -5.39 1.13 15.79
C TYR A 61 -6.10 2.38 15.30
N GLN A 62 -5.34 3.46 15.16
CA GLN A 62 -5.82 4.60 14.40
C GLN A 62 -5.68 4.28 12.92
N ARG A 63 -6.77 4.39 12.16
CA ARG A 63 -6.75 4.33 10.71
C ARG A 63 -6.86 5.74 10.13
N GLN A 64 -5.90 6.13 9.31
CA GLN A 64 -5.97 7.32 8.49
C GLN A 64 -6.14 6.90 7.03
N ARG A 65 -7.14 7.45 6.35
CA ARG A 65 -7.36 7.26 4.91
C ARG A 65 -7.00 8.53 4.19
N ILE A 66 -6.25 8.40 3.11
CA ILE A 66 -5.70 9.49 2.33
C ILE A 66 -6.06 9.25 0.87
N ASN A 67 -6.50 10.29 0.18
CA ASN A 67 -6.52 10.33 -1.28
C ASN A 67 -5.41 11.26 -1.75
N TYR A 68 -4.27 10.69 -2.18
CA TYR A 68 -3.11 11.50 -2.56
C TYR A 68 -3.26 12.14 -3.94
N LYS A 69 -4.19 11.67 -4.78
CA LYS A 69 -4.50 12.30 -6.08
C LYS A 69 -5.18 13.66 -5.87
N ASN A 70 -6.02 13.77 -4.84
CA ASN A 70 -6.72 15.02 -4.51
C ASN A 70 -5.96 15.89 -3.51
N ASN A 71 -4.99 15.32 -2.79
CA ASN A 71 -4.19 16.04 -1.79
C ASN A 71 -2.75 15.51 -1.74
N LEU A 72 -1.87 16.07 -2.56
CA LEU A 72 -0.45 15.68 -2.62
C LEU A 72 0.29 15.93 -1.29
N ASN A 73 -0.11 16.95 -0.51
CA ASN A 73 0.50 17.28 0.77
C ASN A 73 0.35 16.14 1.79
N ALA A 74 -0.64 15.26 1.61
CA ALA A 74 -0.83 14.09 2.47
C ALA A 74 0.32 13.07 2.35
N LEU A 75 1.14 13.10 1.29
CA LEU A 75 2.36 12.30 1.21
C LEU A 75 3.47 12.80 2.15
N GLY A 76 3.33 14.00 2.71
CA GLY A 76 4.24 14.58 3.71
C GLY A 76 4.05 14.05 5.13
N ILE A 77 3.04 13.21 5.39
CA ILE A 77 2.76 12.66 6.71
C ILE A 77 3.98 11.88 7.23
N LEU A 78 4.43 12.22 8.44
CA LEU A 78 5.49 11.50 9.13
C LEU A 78 4.97 10.18 9.69
N LEU A 79 5.74 9.12 9.48
CA LEU A 79 5.38 7.77 9.91
C LEU A 79 5.84 7.49 11.35
N ARG A 80 5.20 6.51 11.97
CA ARG A 80 5.49 6.04 13.33
C ARG A 80 5.95 4.59 13.30
N ASP A 81 6.62 4.19 14.39
CA ASP A 81 7.04 2.82 14.57
C ASP A 81 5.83 1.88 14.58
N GLY A 82 5.90 0.82 13.78
CA GLY A 82 4.83 -0.15 13.62
C GLY A 82 3.71 0.25 12.65
N ASP A 83 3.81 1.38 11.94
CA ASP A 83 2.81 1.75 10.94
C ASP A 83 2.68 0.70 9.83
N LEU A 84 1.43 0.33 9.53
CA LEU A 84 1.06 -0.46 8.36
C LEU A 84 0.47 0.47 7.30
N ILE A 85 1.15 0.56 6.16
CA ILE A 85 0.72 1.32 4.99
C ILE A 85 0.18 0.34 3.95
N THR A 86 -1.03 0.61 3.48
CA THR A 86 -1.69 -0.16 2.42
C THR A 86 -2.09 0.77 1.29
N ILE A 87 -1.64 0.47 0.08
CA ILE A 87 -1.99 1.23 -1.13
C ILE A 87 -2.96 0.40 -1.95
N GLN A 88 -4.14 0.95 -2.23
CA GLN A 88 -5.18 0.23 -2.96
C GLN A 88 -4.96 0.33 -4.47
N TYR A 89 -5.06 -0.79 -5.17
CA TYR A 89 -5.12 -0.85 -6.64
C TYR A 89 -6.42 -0.21 -7.16
N ASP A 90 -6.35 0.49 -8.28
CA ASP A 90 -7.50 0.94 -9.04
C ASP A 90 -8.04 -0.23 -9.86
N VAL A 91 -8.89 -1.03 -9.26
CA VAL A 91 -9.68 -2.04 -9.98
C VAL A 91 -10.85 -1.35 -10.67
N ARG A 92 -10.54 -0.59 -11.72
CA ARG A 92 -11.52 -0.12 -12.71
C ARG A 92 -11.30 -0.92 -13.99
N GLY A 93 -12.16 -1.92 -14.22
CA GLY A 93 -12.12 -2.83 -15.36
C GLY A 93 -12.58 -4.23 -14.95
N PRO A 94 -13.00 -5.09 -15.91
CA PRO A 94 -13.27 -6.49 -15.60
C PRO A 94 -12.04 -7.09 -14.89
N LEU A 95 -12.27 -7.94 -13.90
CA LEU A 95 -11.21 -8.72 -13.26
C LEU A 95 -10.44 -9.42 -14.37
N VAL A 96 -9.23 -8.94 -14.69
CA VAL A 96 -8.32 -9.64 -15.59
C VAL A 96 -7.71 -10.69 -14.69
N PRO A 97 -8.01 -11.98 -14.91
CA PRO A 97 -7.40 -13.03 -14.12
C PRO A 97 -5.88 -12.91 -14.29
N ILE A 98 -5.19 -12.61 -13.20
CA ILE A 98 -3.73 -12.67 -13.14
C ILE A 98 -3.42 -14.16 -13.34
N PRO A 99 -2.61 -14.56 -14.33
CA PRO A 99 -2.33 -15.96 -14.61
C PRO A 99 -1.39 -16.51 -13.53
N THR A 100 -1.90 -16.72 -12.32
CA THR A 100 -1.29 -17.61 -11.34
C THR A 100 -1.72 -19.03 -11.71
N GLY A 101 -0.92 -19.67 -12.57
CA GLY A 101 -0.87 -21.10 -12.90
C GLY A 101 -2.17 -21.95 -12.86
N ILE A 102 -2.58 -22.41 -14.07
CA ILE A 102 -3.28 -23.69 -14.41
C ILE A 102 -4.75 -23.81 -13.92
N TYR A 103 -5.80 -24.22 -14.66
CA TYR A 103 -6.34 -24.33 -16.04
C TYR A 103 -7.89 -24.51 -15.81
N ILE A 104 -8.86 -24.29 -16.72
CA ILE A 104 -9.30 -25.13 -17.87
C ILE A 104 -10.30 -24.29 -18.69
N ILE A 105 -10.13 -24.22 -20.01
CA ILE A 105 -11.10 -23.60 -20.93
C ILE A 105 -12.18 -24.63 -21.27
N LYS A 106 -13.45 -24.37 -20.90
CA LYS A 106 -14.59 -25.14 -21.43
C LYS A 106 -14.91 -24.59 -22.83
N LYS A 107 -14.68 -25.41 -23.86
CA LYS A 107 -15.08 -25.12 -25.24
C LYS A 107 -16.60 -24.98 -25.29
N ILE A 108 -17.12 -23.78 -25.50
CA ILE A 108 -18.52 -23.59 -25.91
C ILE A 108 -18.53 -23.78 -27.42
N LEU A 109 -19.10 -24.90 -27.87
CA LEU A 109 -19.45 -25.14 -29.26
C LEU A 109 -20.47 -24.08 -29.67
N LYS A 110 -20.19 -23.33 -30.74
CA LYS A 110 -21.18 -22.50 -31.40
C LYS A 110 -22.22 -23.41 -32.07
N ASN A 111 -23.49 -23.10 -31.87
CA ASN A 111 -24.58 -23.61 -32.70
C ASN A 111 -24.49 -23.03 -34.11
#